data_AF-A0A0Q5LQ83-F1
#
_entry.id   AF-A0A0Q5LQ83-F1
#
_cell.length_a   1.000
_cell.length_b   1.000
_cell.length_c   1.000
_cell.angle_alpha   90.00
_cell.angle_beta   90.00
_cell.angle_gamma   90.00
#
_symmetry.space_group_name_H-M   'P 1'
#
loop_
_entity.id
_entity.type
_entity.pdbx_description
1 polymer ?
#
loop_
_entity_poly.entity_id
_entity_poly.type
_entity_poly.pdbx_seq_one_letter_code
_entity_poly.pdbx_strand_id
1 'polypeptide(L)'
;MTPEELDAWAGAAARRLGVTLEPGDVAALLDLAKDAAHGVTRPAAPLTSYIAGLAVGTGRTLEDVARELRVAIAESGQPEDPAGT
;
A
#
# COMPACT_ATOMS: atom_id res chain seq x y z
N MET A 1 -3.91 15.26 13.47
CA MET A 1 -4.31 15.42 12.07
C MET A 1 -5.56 14.58 11.87
N THR A 2 -6.68 15.19 11.49
CA THR A 2 -7.89 14.45 11.08
C THR A 2 -7.67 13.76 9.73
N PRO A 3 -8.53 12.82 9.32
CA PRO A 3 -8.46 12.24 7.97
C PRO A 3 -8.46 13.30 6.87
N GLU A 4 -9.28 14.34 6.99
CA GLU A 4 -9.40 15.41 6.00
C GLU A 4 -8.14 16.29 5.96
N GLU A 5 -7.54 16.58 7.12
CA GLU A 5 -6.27 17.30 7.20
C GLU A 5 -5.12 16.49 6.56
N LEU A 6 -5.16 15.16 6.69
CA LEU A 6 -4.18 14.27 6.07
C LEU A 6 -4.34 14.20 4.55
N ASP A 7 -5.57 14.10 4.07
CA ASP A 7 -5.89 14.16 2.63
C ASP A 7 -5.45 15.50 2.01
N ALA A 8 -5.71 16.61 2.69
CA ALA A 8 -5.28 17.93 2.25
C ALA A 8 -3.75 18.05 2.18
N TRP A 9 -3.03 17.53 3.18
CA TRP A 9 -1.58 17.48 3.18
C TRP A 9 -1.05 16.60 2.05
N ALA A 10 -1.60 15.39 1.87
CA ALA A 10 -1.17 14.45 0.85
C ALA A 10 -1.37 15.04 -0.55
N GLY A 11 -2.51 15.68 -0.81
CA GLY A 11 -2.77 16.39 -2.06
C GLY A 11 -1.80 17.56 -2.29
N ALA A 12 -1.43 18.30 -1.25
CA ALA A 12 -0.42 19.37 -1.37
C ALA A 12 0.97 18.82 -1.69
N ALA A 13 1.36 17.71 -1.06
CA ALA A 13 2.63 17.02 -1.33
C ALA A 13 2.66 16.46 -2.75
N ALA A 14 1.59 15.81 -3.20
CA ALA A 14 1.43 15.27 -4.55
C ALA A 14 1.59 16.37 -5.62
N ARG A 15 0.89 17.50 -5.45
CA ARG A 15 1.03 18.66 -6.35
C ARG A 15 2.46 19.19 -6.44
N ARG A 16 3.20 19.21 -5.32
CA ARG A 16 4.60 19.67 -5.31
C ARG A 16 5.52 18.75 -6.12
N LEU A 17 5.17 17.48 -6.24
CA LEU A 17 5.92 16.48 -7.00
C LEU A 17 5.38 16.27 -8.42
N GLY A 18 4.32 16.99 -8.82
CA GLY A 18 3.71 16.85 -10.14
C GLY A 18 2.93 15.55 -10.32
N VAL A 19 2.44 14.95 -9.24
CA VAL A 19 1.59 13.76 -9.27
C VAL A 19 0.17 14.09 -8.78
N THR A 20 -0.80 13.29 -9.22
CA THR A 20 -2.20 13.41 -8.83
C THR A 20 -2.56 12.25 -7.91
N LEU A 21 -3.37 12.54 -6.88
CA LEU A 21 -4.05 11.54 -6.07
C LEU A 21 -5.54 11.62 -6.40
N GLU A 22 -6.15 10.46 -6.62
CA GLU A 22 -7.58 10.33 -6.80
C GLU A 22 -8.30 10.29 -5.43
N PRO A 23 -9.60 10.63 -5.39
CA PRO A 23 -10.39 10.49 -4.17
C PRO A 23 -10.32 9.07 -3.60
N GLY A 24 -9.86 8.93 -2.36
CA GLY A 24 -9.75 7.65 -1.67
C GLY A 24 -8.37 7.00 -1.73
N ASP A 25 -7.43 7.50 -2.54
CA ASP A 25 -6.07 6.92 -2.66
C ASP A 25 -5.33 6.89 -1.32
N VAL A 26 -5.47 7.95 -0.52
CA VAL A 26 -4.83 8.05 0.80
C VAL A 26 -5.36 6.95 1.72
N ALA A 27 -6.68 6.81 1.84
CA ALA A 27 -7.28 5.75 2.65
C ALA A 27 -6.87 4.36 2.18
N ALA A 28 -6.91 4.11 0.85
CA ALA A 28 -6.53 2.82 0.27
C ALA A 28 -5.07 2.46 0.54
N LEU A 29 -4.14 3.42 0.41
CA LEU A 29 -2.72 3.19 0.68
C LEU A 29 -2.43 2.95 2.16
N LEU A 30 -3.12 3.66 3.05
CA LEU A 30 -2.98 3.49 4.51
C LEU A 30 -3.56 2.15 4.98
N ASP A 31 -4.70 1.74 4.44
CA ASP A 31 -5.27 0.41 4.70
C ASP A 31 -4.35 -0.70 4.20
N LEU A 32 -3.77 -0.55 3.00
CA LEU A 32 -2.78 -1.50 2.49
C LEU A 32 -1.52 -1.58 3.39
N ALA A 33 -1.01 -0.44 3.86
CA ALA A 33 0.12 -0.41 4.79
C ALA A 33 -0.22 -1.09 6.12
N LYS A 34 -1.45 -0.90 6.62
CA LYS A 34 -1.98 -1.57 7.81
C LYS A 34 -2.06 -3.09 7.61
N ASP A 35 -2.57 -3.55 6.48
CA ASP A 35 -2.63 -4.98 6.13
C ASP A 35 -1.21 -5.58 6.16
N ALA A 36 -0.23 -4.91 5.54
CA ALA A 36 1.15 -5.38 5.51
C ALA A 36 1.81 -5.42 6.91
N ALA A 37 1.56 -4.39 7.74
CA ALA A 37 2.10 -4.33 9.10
C ALA A 37 1.62 -5.50 9.98
N HIS A 38 0.37 -5.93 9.79
CA HIS A 38 -0.25 -7.00 10.55
C HIS A 38 0.00 -8.39 9.94
N GLY A 39 -0.04 -8.51 8.61
CA GLY A 39 0.07 -9.79 7.92
C GLY A 39 1.51 -10.26 7.68
N VAL A 40 2.48 -9.35 7.65
CA VAL A 40 3.90 -9.68 7.41
C VAL A 40 4.76 -9.32 8.63
N THR A 41 5.02 -8.03 8.83
CA THR A 41 5.75 -7.48 9.99
C THR A 41 5.66 -5.96 9.96
N ARG A 42 5.90 -5.27 11.08
CA ARG A 42 5.78 -3.80 11.14
C ARG A 42 6.62 -3.06 10.08
N PRO A 43 7.88 -3.44 9.78
CA PRO A 43 8.64 -2.85 8.67
C PRO A 43 8.03 -3.01 7.26
N ALA A 44 7.08 -3.93 7.05
CA ALA A 44 6.47 -4.15 5.75
C ALA A 44 5.57 -2.99 5.30
N ALA A 45 4.97 -2.23 6.24
CA ALA A 45 4.12 -1.09 5.91
C ALA A 45 4.77 -0.09 4.93
N PRO A 46 5.92 0.55 5.26
CA PRO A 46 6.55 1.49 4.34
C PRO A 46 7.08 0.84 3.07
N LEU A 47 7.51 -0.44 3.12
CA LEU A 47 7.98 -1.17 1.94
C LEU A 47 6.85 -1.42 0.95
N THR A 48 5.70 -1.88 1.43
CA THR A 48 4.50 -2.11 0.61
C THR A 48 4.00 -0.81 -0.01
N SER A 49 3.96 0.30 0.72
CA SER A 49 3.58 1.60 0.15
C SER A 49 4.55 2.06 -0.94
N TYR A 50 5.86 1.86 -0.75
CA TYR A 50 6.87 2.21 -1.77
C TYR A 50 6.72 1.36 -3.03
N ILE A 51 6.55 0.04 -2.88
CA ILE A 51 6.32 -0.90 -3.99
C ILE A 51 5.02 -0.56 -4.72
N ALA A 52 3.96 -0.22 -3.99
CA ALA A 52 2.69 0.19 -4.57
C ALA A 52 2.87 1.44 -5.45
N GLY A 53 3.60 2.45 -4.96
CA GLY A 53 3.95 3.64 -5.72
C GLY A 53 4.76 3.33 -6.99
N LEU A 54 5.74 2.43 -6.91
CA LEU A 54 6.51 2.00 -8.08
C LEU A 54 5.61 1.34 -9.15
N ALA A 55 4.71 0.45 -8.73
CA ALA A 55 3.82 -0.27 -9.65
C ALA A 55 2.75 0.65 -10.27
N VAL A 56 2.21 1.61 -9.51
CA VAL A 56 1.33 2.66 -10.06
C VAL A 56 2.10 3.51 -11.09
N GLY A 57 3.37 3.82 -10.80
CA GLY A 57 4.26 4.53 -11.72
C GLY A 57 4.49 3.83 -13.07
N THR A 58 4.19 2.52 -13.19
CA THR A 58 4.24 1.80 -14.47
C THR A 58 2.89 1.80 -15.22
N GLY A 59 1.91 2.60 -14.77
CA GLY A 59 0.60 2.73 -15.42
C GLY A 59 -0.48 1.77 -14.89
N ARG A 60 -0.26 1.10 -13.76
CA ARG A 60 -1.27 0.28 -13.09
C ARG A 60 -2.16 1.13 -12.19
N THR A 61 -3.41 0.70 -11.97
CA THR A 61 -4.29 1.34 -10.98
C THR A 61 -3.86 0.99 -9.55
N LEU A 62 -4.10 1.89 -8.60
CA LEU A 62 -3.86 1.60 -7.18
C LEU A 62 -4.71 0.43 -6.69
N GLU A 63 -5.94 0.29 -7.21
CA GLU A 63 -6.84 -0.82 -6.90
C GLU A 63 -6.23 -2.18 -7.29
N ASP A 64 -5.76 -2.31 -8.53
CA ASP A 64 -5.13 -3.55 -9.01
C ASP A 64 -3.86 -3.87 -8.25
N VAL A 65 -3.05 -2.85 -7.98
CA VAL A 65 -1.80 -3.00 -7.21
C VAL A 65 -2.09 -3.43 -5.78
N ALA A 66 -3.06 -2.80 -5.11
CA ALA A 66 -3.44 -3.14 -3.74
C ALA A 66 -4.04 -4.54 -3.64
N ARG A 67 -4.82 -4.98 -4.64
CA ARG A 67 -5.34 -6.35 -4.74
C ARG A 67 -4.22 -7.38 -4.79
N GLU A 68 -3.25 -7.23 -5.69
CA GLU A 68 -2.12 -8.16 -5.80
C GLU A 68 -1.24 -8.15 -4.55
N LEU A 69 -0.98 -6.98 -3.96
CA LEU A 69 -0.18 -6.89 -2.74
C LEU A 69 -0.87 -7.55 -1.54
N ARG A 70 -2.20 -7.52 -1.46
CA ARG A 70 -2.95 -8.26 -0.42
C ARG A 70 -2.83 -9.77 -0.56
N VAL A 71 -2.74 -10.29 -1.79
CA VAL A 71 -2.45 -11.73 -2.02
C VAL A 71 -1.07 -12.08 -1.46
N ALA A 72 -0.03 -11.31 -1.82
CA ALA A 72 1.32 -11.54 -1.31
C ALA A 72 1.43 -11.41 0.22
N ILE A 73 0.71 -10.46 0.83
CA ILE A 73 0.62 -10.30 2.28
C ILE A 73 -0.02 -11.54 2.93
N ALA A 74 -1.10 -12.06 2.35
CA ALA A 74 -1.79 -13.25 2.87
C ALA A 74 -0.91 -14.51 2.77
N GLU A 75 -0.17 -14.67 1.67
CA GLU A 75 0.78 -15.77 1.47
C GLU A 75 1.93 -15.73 2.49
N SER A 76 2.38 -14.53 2.87
CA SER A 76 3.45 -14.36 3.87
C SER A 76 3.07 -14.82 5.28
N GLY A 77 1.76 -14.86 5.59
CA GLY A 77 1.24 -15.32 6.88
C GLY A 77 0.97 -16.82 6.93
N GLN A 78 1.11 -17.54 5.82
CA GLN A 78 1.03 -18.99 5.82
C GLN A 78 2.34 -19.55 6.41
N PRO A 79 2.28 -20.42 7.43
CA PRO A 79 3.47 -21.17 7.82
C PRO A 79 3.95 -21.95 6.59
N GLU A 80 5.25 -21.88 6.29
CA GLU A 80 5.87 -22.75 5.30
C GLU A 80 5.50 -24.20 5.66
N ASP A 81 4.86 -24.93 4.75
CA ASP A 81 4.53 -26.34 4.97
C ASP A 81 5.85 -27.11 5.14
N PRO A 82 6.17 -27.64 6.33
CA PRO A 82 7.50 -28.22 6.58
C PRO A 82 7.63 -29.65 6.03
N ALA A 83 6.87 -30.03 5.00
CA ALA A 83 6.82 -31.39 4.49
C ALA A 83 6.72 -31.48 2.96
N GLY A 84 7.78 -31.04 2.29
CA GLY A 84 8.22 -31.66 1.04
C GLY A 84 9.18 -32.82 1.33
N THR A 85 8.67 -33.97 1.73
CA THR A 85 9.36 -35.28 1.66
C THR A 85 8.62 -36.13 0.65
#